data_AF-A0A2P8K6I4-F1
#
_entry.id   AF-A0A2P8K6I4-F1
#
_cell.length_a   1.000
_cell.length_b   1.000
_cell.length_c   1.000
_cell.angle_alpha   90.00
_cell.angle_beta   90.00
_cell.angle_gamma   90.00
#
_symmetry.space_group_name_H-M   'P 1'
#
loop_
_entity.id
_entity.type
_entity.pdbx_description
1 polymer ?
#
loop_
_entity_poly.entity_id
_entity_poly.type
_entity_poly.pdbx_seq_one_letter_code
_entity_poly.pdbx_strand_id
1 'polypeptide(L)'
;MSNQESPGGVSRRALLKSTALGSLALAAGGLTLPFTLRRAAAAVQQATGDTTRIVWGACSVNCGSRCALRLHVRDDEVVYVETDNTGDDRYGDHQVRACLRGRSI
;
A
#
# COMPACT_ATOMS: atom_id res chain seq x y z
N MET A 1 -64.07 7.01 -26.66
CA MET A 1 -62.67 6.55 -26.76
C MET A 1 -62.15 6.37 -25.36
N SER A 2 -61.88 5.12 -24.98
CA SER A 2 -61.48 4.70 -23.64
C SER A 2 -60.01 5.04 -23.40
N ASN A 3 -59.67 5.68 -22.28
CA ASN A 3 -58.29 5.69 -21.77
C ASN A 3 -58.33 5.03 -20.40
N GLN A 4 -57.87 3.79 -20.37
CA GLN A 4 -57.76 3.00 -19.15
C GLN A 4 -56.61 3.50 -18.29
N GLU A 5 -56.89 3.73 -17.02
CA GLU A 5 -55.88 3.89 -15.97
C GLU A 5 -55.23 2.52 -15.74
N SER A 6 -53.91 2.41 -15.96
CA SER A 6 -53.18 1.16 -15.76
C SER A 6 -52.58 1.11 -14.35
N PRO A 7 -52.99 0.18 -13.47
CA PRO A 7 -52.42 0.03 -12.13
C PRO A 7 -51.17 -0.87 -12.22
N GLY A 8 -49.97 -0.29 -12.17
CA GLY A 8 -48.75 -1.12 -12.08
C GLY A 8 -47.40 -0.50 -12.47
N GLY A 9 -47.35 0.76 -12.89
CA GLY A 9 -46.09 1.40 -13.31
C GLY A 9 -45.47 2.29 -12.24
N VAL A 10 -44.20 2.08 -11.90
CA VAL A 10 -43.42 3.04 -11.10
C VAL A 10 -43.41 4.39 -11.83
N SER A 11 -44.06 5.40 -11.26
CA SER A 11 -44.10 6.73 -11.90
C SER A 11 -42.72 7.39 -11.87
N ARG A 12 -42.39 8.21 -12.88
CA ARG A 12 -41.12 8.97 -12.92
C ARG A 12 -40.89 9.77 -11.64
N ARG A 13 -41.96 10.28 -11.03
CA ARG A 13 -41.94 11.01 -9.74
C ARG A 13 -41.64 10.10 -8.56
N ALA A 14 -42.20 8.88 -8.53
CA ALA A 14 -41.90 7.89 -7.50
C ALA A 14 -40.44 7.43 -7.58
N LEU A 15 -39.94 7.22 -8.81
CA LEU A 15 -38.54 6.91 -9.06
C LEU A 15 -37.64 8.03 -8.52
N LEU A 16 -37.86 9.30 -8.93
CA LEU A 16 -37.06 10.44 -8.45
C LEU A 16 -37.10 10.62 -6.93
N LYS A 17 -38.25 10.38 -6.27
CA LYS A 17 -38.35 10.38 -4.80
C LYS A 17 -37.53 9.27 -4.15
N SER A 18 -37.56 8.06 -4.73
CA SER A 18 -36.76 6.94 -4.23
C SER A 18 -35.26 7.15 -4.44
N THR A 19 -34.84 7.76 -5.54
CA THR A 19 -33.42 8.09 -5.80
C THR A 19 -32.90 9.13 -4.82
N ALA A 20 -33.70 10.15 -4.48
CA ALA A 20 -33.31 11.18 -3.52
C ALA A 20 -33.15 10.65 -2.09
N LEU A 21 -33.94 9.65 -1.69
CA LEU A 21 -33.81 9.00 -0.38
C LEU A 21 -32.67 7.96 -0.38
N GLY A 22 -32.45 7.26 -1.49
CA GLY A 22 -31.36 6.29 -1.64
C GLY A 22 -29.96 6.93 -1.68
N SER A 23 -29.84 8.16 -2.22
CA SER A 23 -28.57 8.88 -2.27
C SER A 23 -28.14 9.51 -0.94
N LEU A 24 -29.08 9.81 -0.02
CA LEU A 24 -28.73 10.27 1.32
C LEU A 24 -28.15 9.14 2.20
N ALA A 25 -28.58 7.89 2.02
CA ALA A 25 -28.03 6.75 2.78
C ALA A 25 -26.57 6.45 2.41
N LEU A 26 -26.18 6.75 1.17
CA LEU A 26 -24.78 6.65 0.71
C LEU A 26 -23.89 7.76 1.27
N ALA A 27 -24.46 8.92 1.61
CA ALA A 27 -23.72 10.05 2.19
C ALA A 27 -23.45 9.90 3.70
N ALA A 28 -24.21 9.05 4.42
CA ALA A 28 -24.08 8.83 5.86
C ALA A 28 -23.05 7.75 6.25
N GLY A 29 -22.20 7.29 5.33
CA GLY A 29 -21.13 6.32 5.64
C GLY A 29 -21.43 4.86 5.29
N GLY A 30 -22.42 4.59 4.44
CA GLY A 30 -22.75 3.23 3.96
C GLY A 30 -21.71 2.62 3.01
N LEU A 31 -20.76 3.42 2.52
CA LEU A 31 -19.57 2.93 1.81
C LEU A 31 -18.43 2.86 2.84
N THR A 32 -18.13 1.65 3.32
CA THR A 32 -16.87 1.38 4.01
C THR A 32 -15.73 1.66 3.05
N LEU A 33 -15.19 2.87 3.14
CA LEU A 33 -14.11 3.27 2.28
C LEU A 33 -12.83 2.56 2.75
N PRO A 34 -12.01 2.02 1.84
CA PRO A 34 -10.86 1.18 2.19
C PRO A 34 -9.81 1.91 3.04
N PHE A 35 -9.89 3.23 3.16
CA PHE A 35 -9.04 4.03 4.03
C PHE A 35 -9.38 3.95 5.53
N THR A 36 -10.65 3.70 5.91
CA THR A 36 -10.98 3.48 7.34
C THR A 36 -10.46 2.12 7.81
N LEU A 37 -10.57 1.09 6.95
CA LEU A 37 -10.01 -0.24 7.20
C LEU A 37 -8.48 -0.23 7.25
N ARG A 38 -7.81 0.57 6.39
CA ARG A 38 -6.35 0.73 6.41
C ARG A 38 -5.82 1.32 7.73
N ARG A 39 -6.56 2.22 8.38
CA ARG A 39 -6.16 2.76 9.68
C ARG A 39 -6.21 1.71 10.78
N ALA A 40 -7.25 0.86 10.78
CA ALA A 40 -7.35 -0.24 11.72
C ALA A 40 -6.23 -1.28 11.48
N ALA A 41 -5.93 -1.61 10.23
CA ALA A 41 -4.82 -2.50 9.89
C ALA A 41 -3.46 -1.93 10.36
N ALA A 42 -3.16 -0.67 10.05
CA ALA A 42 -1.91 -0.03 10.45
C ALA A 42 -1.69 0.00 11.97
N ALA A 43 -2.77 0.20 12.75
CA ALA A 43 -2.73 0.14 14.20
C ALA A 43 -2.43 -1.28 14.72
N VAL A 44 -2.92 -2.32 14.04
CA VAL A 44 -2.58 -3.71 14.34
C VAL A 44 -1.10 -3.97 14.03
N GLN A 45 -0.58 -3.53 12.88
CA GLN A 45 0.85 -3.68 12.55
C GLN A 45 1.77 -2.94 13.53
N GLN A 46 1.38 -1.78 14.06
CA GLN A 46 2.15 -1.08 15.10
C GLN A 46 2.13 -1.83 16.45
N ALA A 47 1.08 -2.60 16.74
CA ALA A 47 0.98 -3.39 17.96
C ALA A 47 1.78 -4.70 17.91
N THR A 48 2.02 -5.28 16.72
CA THR A 48 2.75 -6.55 16.57
C THR A 48 4.28 -6.41 16.62
N GLY A 49 4.81 -5.18 16.69
CA GLY A 49 6.26 -4.91 16.68
C GLY A 49 6.89 -5.03 15.30
N ASP A 50 8.02 -4.35 15.09
CA ASP A 50 8.76 -4.43 13.83
C ASP A 50 9.54 -5.74 13.75
N THR A 51 9.01 -6.71 13.01
CA THR A 51 9.64 -8.02 12.76
C THR A 51 10.71 -7.96 11.67
N THR A 52 11.07 -6.76 11.21
CA THR A 52 12.07 -6.57 10.15
C THR A 52 13.44 -7.00 10.64
N ARG A 53 14.07 -7.94 9.92
CA ARG A 53 15.44 -8.37 10.14
C ARG A 53 16.34 -7.89 9.02
N ILE A 54 17.61 -7.62 9.35
CA ILE A 54 18.60 -7.19 8.37
C ILE A 54 19.44 -8.41 7.96
N VAL A 55 19.47 -8.68 6.66
CA VAL A 55 20.27 -9.74 6.04
C VAL A 55 21.29 -9.11 5.12
N TRP A 56 22.56 -9.53 5.25
CA TRP A 56 23.61 -9.07 4.37
C TRP A 56 23.64 -9.86 3.06
N GLY A 57 23.78 -9.15 1.96
CA GLY A 57 23.90 -9.71 0.62
C GLY A 57 24.89 -8.94 -0.25
N ALA A 58 25.09 -9.41 -1.48
CA ALA A 58 25.90 -8.74 -2.48
C ALA A 58 25.03 -8.30 -3.65
N CYS A 59 25.36 -7.14 -4.23
CA CYS A 59 24.70 -6.63 -5.42
C CYS A 59 24.87 -7.63 -6.60
N SER A 60 23.74 -8.05 -7.17
CA SER A 60 23.67 -8.99 -8.30
C SER A 60 23.86 -8.31 -9.66
N VAL A 61 23.95 -6.98 -9.69
CA VAL A 61 24.21 -6.23 -10.91
C VAL A 61 25.59 -6.58 -11.45
N ASN A 62 25.65 -6.96 -12.74
CA ASN A 62 26.90 -7.34 -13.42
C ASN A 62 27.79 -6.13 -13.77
N CYS A 63 28.04 -5.24 -12.81
CA CYS A 63 29.01 -4.16 -12.92
C CYS A 63 30.41 -4.55 -12.37
N GLY A 64 30.55 -5.77 -11.84
CA GLY A 64 31.81 -6.30 -11.31
C GLY A 64 32.15 -5.89 -9.88
N SER A 65 31.48 -4.88 -9.31
CA SER A 65 31.81 -4.33 -7.99
C SER A 65 31.25 -5.11 -6.79
N ARG A 66 30.23 -5.98 -6.99
CA ARG A 66 29.60 -6.81 -5.95
C ARG A 66 29.39 -6.09 -4.61
N CYS A 67 28.83 -4.87 -4.66
CA CYS A 67 28.67 -4.01 -3.49
C CYS A 67 27.91 -4.70 -2.34
N ALA A 68 28.27 -4.39 -1.09
CA ALA A 68 27.56 -4.88 0.07
C ALA A 68 26.18 -4.23 0.20
N LEU A 69 25.16 -5.06 0.40
CA LEU A 69 23.77 -4.64 0.56
C LEU A 69 23.21 -5.14 1.88
N ARG A 70 22.45 -4.28 2.55
CA ARG A 70 21.68 -4.60 3.75
C ARG A 70 20.22 -4.73 3.34
N LEU A 71 19.72 -5.96 3.28
CA LEU A 71 18.35 -6.28 2.91
C LEU A 71 17.49 -6.28 4.18
N HIS A 72 16.52 -5.38 4.22
CA HIS A 72 15.49 -5.36 5.25
C HIS A 72 14.42 -6.35 4.85
N VAL A 73 14.32 -7.45 5.58
CA VAL A 73 13.42 -8.57 5.30
C VAL A 73 12.31 -8.63 6.33
N ARG A 74 11.06 -8.67 5.89
CA ARG A 74 9.87 -8.84 6.72
C ARG A 74 9.00 -9.92 6.09
N ASP A 75 8.57 -10.90 6.88
CA ASP A 75 7.71 -12.01 6.41
C ASP A 75 8.25 -12.71 5.15
N ASP A 76 9.58 -12.95 5.12
CA ASP A 76 10.34 -13.52 4.00
C ASP A 76 10.32 -12.72 2.69
N GLU A 77 9.89 -11.46 2.74
CA GLU A 77 9.94 -10.49 1.63
C GLU A 77 10.97 -9.38 1.91
N VAL A 78 11.72 -8.98 0.88
CA VAL A 78 12.62 -7.81 0.97
C VAL A 78 11.80 -6.54 0.82
N VAL A 79 11.67 -5.76 1.89
CA VAL A 79 10.87 -4.52 1.91
C VAL A 79 11.69 -3.27 1.61
N TYR A 80 13.00 -3.32 1.85
CA TYR A 80 13.91 -2.21 1.59
C TYR A 80 15.35 -2.69 1.39
N VAL A 81 16.05 -2.10 0.42
CA VAL A 81 17.46 -2.38 0.15
C VAL A 81 18.28 -1.15 0.52
N GLU A 82 19.15 -1.32 1.50
CA GLU A 82 20.06 -0.28 1.98
C GLU A 82 21.50 -0.58 1.55
N THR A 83 22.31 0.46 1.43
CA THR A 83 23.76 0.33 1.24
C THR A 83 24.45 -0.03 2.56
N ASP A 84 25.68 -0.52 2.48
CA ASP A 84 26.59 -0.45 3.61
C ASP A 84 26.76 1.01 4.09
N ASN A 85 26.49 1.21 5.37
CA ASN A 85 26.67 2.43 6.15
C ASN A 85 27.29 2.11 7.52
N THR A 86 27.94 0.96 7.64
CA THR A 86 28.62 0.52 8.87
C THR A 86 30.09 0.91 8.84
N GLY A 87 30.72 1.13 9.99
CA GLY A 87 32.14 1.54 10.05
C GLY A 87 32.38 3.02 9.73
N ASP A 88 33.66 3.41 9.68
CA ASP A 88 34.08 4.79 9.41
C ASP A 88 34.40 4.96 7.91
N ASP A 89 33.95 6.05 7.29
CA ASP A 89 34.13 6.27 5.85
C ASP A 89 35.50 6.90 5.57
N ARG A 90 36.56 6.20 5.99
CA ARG A 90 37.96 6.64 5.86
C ARG A 90 38.71 5.73 4.91
N TYR A 91 39.63 6.32 4.16
CA TYR A 91 40.49 5.54 3.28
C TYR A 91 41.22 4.42 4.04
N GLY A 92 41.04 3.17 3.61
CA GLY A 92 41.51 1.96 4.30
C GLY A 92 40.44 1.19 5.09
N ASP A 93 39.40 1.86 5.56
CA ASP A 93 38.22 1.28 6.24
C ASP A 93 36.89 1.70 5.58
N HIS A 94 36.98 2.24 4.37
CA HIS A 94 35.87 2.89 3.68
C HIS A 94 34.68 1.96 3.46
N GLN A 95 33.49 2.56 3.52
CA GLN A 95 32.25 1.87 3.29
C GLN A 95 32.12 1.50 1.81
N VAL A 96 31.76 0.24 1.52
CA VAL A 96 31.58 -0.22 0.14
C VAL A 96 30.17 0.11 -0.33
N ARG A 97 29.91 1.40 -0.56
CA ARG A 97 28.55 1.89 -0.81
C ARG A 97 28.00 1.45 -2.16
N ALA A 98 26.77 0.93 -2.16
CA ALA A 98 26.06 0.54 -3.36
C ALA A 98 25.49 1.75 -4.11
N CYS A 99 25.62 1.74 -5.44
CA CYS A 99 25.01 2.73 -6.32
C CYS A 99 23.48 2.56 -6.41
N LEU A 100 22.79 3.52 -7.03
CA LEU A 100 21.32 3.49 -7.19
C LEU A 100 20.81 2.19 -7.82
N ARG A 101 21.52 1.67 -8.83
CA ARG A 101 21.17 0.41 -9.51
C ARG A 101 21.22 -0.80 -8.56
N GLY A 102 22.19 -0.81 -7.64
CA GLY A 102 22.33 -1.91 -6.68
C GLY A 102 21.30 -1.85 -5.57
N ARG A 103 20.77 -0.66 -5.25
CA ARG A 103 19.71 -0.48 -4.25
C ARG A 103 18.30 -0.61 -4.82
N SER A 104 18.17 -0.83 -6.12
CA SER A 104 16.89 -0.97 -6.83
C SER A 104 16.69 -2.37 -7.42
N ILE A 105 17.35 -3.38 -6.84
CA ILE A 105 17.23 -4.78 -7.26
C ILE A 105 16.03 -5.46 -6.63
#